data_AF-A0A8S2HP70-F1
#
_entry.id   AF-A0A8S2HP70-F1
#
_cell.length_a   1.000
_cell.length_b   1.000
_cell.length_c   1.000
_cell.angle_alpha   90.00
_cell.angle_beta   90.00
_cell.angle_gamma   90.00
#
_symmetry.space_group_name_H-M   'P 1'
#
loop_
_entity.id
_entity.type
_entity.pdbx_description
1 polymer ?
#
loop_
_entity_poly.entity_id
_entity_poly.type
_entity_poly.pdbx_seq_one_letter_code
_entity_poly.pdbx_strand_id
1 'polypeptide(L)'
;MVATVEALNTIQFYQISFSSFSTTLLFSIPALHSAPYSLYKVNDIFLYLVHYSTATPIYILSYNNSNNWTLRALNATKPAASETSAQMTIDPYGRIWLAIHNFGVRVFDSTASVLLYSWPISTGLGGILLMDNYELFLADYDNNKIYRYKPNIN
;
A
#
# COMPACT_ATOMS: atom_id res chain seq x y z
N MET A 1 -37.09 1.98 -15.80
CA MET A 1 -36.46 2.73 -14.70
C MET A 1 -35.06 2.17 -14.53
N VAL A 2 -34.06 2.85 -15.10
CA VAL A 2 -32.66 2.43 -15.01
C VAL A 2 -32.10 3.16 -13.79
N ALA A 3 -31.86 2.44 -12.70
CA ALA A 3 -31.14 2.98 -11.57
C ALA A 3 -29.65 2.90 -11.90
N THR A 4 -29.05 4.04 -12.23
CA THR A 4 -27.59 4.18 -12.26
C THR A 4 -27.13 4.06 -10.81
N VAL A 5 -26.53 2.91 -10.45
CA VAL A 5 -25.85 2.78 -9.17
C VAL A 5 -24.57 3.59 -9.29
N GLU A 6 -24.57 4.81 -8.77
CA GLU A 6 -23.32 5.52 -8.50
C GLU A 6 -22.50 4.65 -7.53
N ALA A 7 -21.38 4.14 -8.00
CA ALA A 7 -20.46 3.38 -7.16
C ALA A 7 -19.95 4.32 -6.06
N LEU A 8 -20.55 4.25 -4.88
CA LEU A 8 -20.06 4.95 -3.69
C LEU A 8 -18.73 4.30 -3.30
N ASN A 9 -17.63 4.92 -3.73
CA ASN A 9 -16.26 4.59 -3.33
C ASN A 9 -16.17 4.63 -1.79
N THR A 10 -16.28 3.49 -1.13
CA THR A 10 -16.30 3.41 0.34
C THR A 10 -15.39 2.28 0.81
N ILE A 11 -14.65 2.53 1.89
CA ILE A 11 -13.92 1.49 2.63
C ILE A 11 -14.82 1.08 3.80
N GLN A 12 -15.09 -0.22 3.91
CA GLN A 12 -16.01 -0.79 4.88
C GLN A 12 -15.23 -1.59 5.92
N PHE A 13 -15.57 -1.39 7.20
CA PHE A 13 -14.93 -2.07 8.32
C PHE A 13 -15.90 -3.07 8.94
N TYR A 14 -15.51 -4.34 8.93
CA TYR A 14 -16.31 -5.43 9.44
C TYR A 14 -15.68 -6.05 10.70
N GLN A 15 -16.54 -6.42 11.64
CA GLN A 15 -16.20 -7.38 12.68
C GLN A 15 -16.60 -8.78 12.21
N ILE A 16 -15.72 -9.75 12.38
CA ILE A 16 -15.98 -11.16 12.08
C ILE A 16 -16.06 -11.93 13.40
N SER A 17 -17.17 -12.63 13.61
CA SER A 17 -17.30 -13.61 14.69
C SER A 17 -16.95 -14.99 14.15
N PHE A 18 -15.85 -15.58 14.63
CA PHE A 18 -15.43 -16.92 14.19
C PHE A 18 -16.26 -18.06 14.78
N SER A 19 -16.99 -17.83 15.88
CA SER A 19 -17.86 -18.84 16.47
C SER A 19 -19.17 -19.02 15.69
N SER A 20 -19.67 -17.93 15.10
CA SER A 20 -20.92 -17.91 14.31
C SER A 20 -20.70 -17.73 12.82
N PHE A 21 -19.45 -17.52 12.38
CA PHE A 21 -19.07 -17.12 11.02
C PHE A 21 -19.88 -15.95 10.46
N SER A 22 -20.30 -15.04 11.35
CA SER A 22 -21.11 -13.88 10.99
C SER A 22 -20.24 -12.63 10.86
N THR A 23 -20.60 -11.78 9.90
CA THR A 23 -19.96 -10.48 9.66
C THR A 23 -20.89 -9.34 10.04
N THR A 24 -20.41 -8.37 10.81
CA THR A 24 -21.15 -7.16 11.18
C THR A 24 -20.40 -5.94 10.67
N LEU A 25 -21.07 -5.10 9.86
CA LEU A 25 -20.53 -3.81 9.45
C LEU A 25 -20.49 -2.88 10.67
N LEU A 26 -19.31 -2.35 10.99
CA LEU A 26 -19.14 -1.39 12.09
C LEU A 26 -19.36 0.04 11.59
N PHE A 27 -18.64 0.43 10.54
CA PHE A 27 -18.73 1.75 9.91
C PHE A 27 -18.09 1.73 8.52
N SER A 28 -18.29 2.82 7.79
CA SER A 28 -17.72 3.05 6.46
C SER A 28 -17.11 4.43 6.39
N ILE A 29 -16.06 4.58 5.58
CA ILE A 29 -15.48 5.88 5.26
C ILE A 29 -15.50 6.11 3.74
N PRO A 30 -15.69 7.37 3.28
CA PRO A 30 -15.54 7.69 1.87
C PRO A 30 -14.10 7.41 1.41
N ALA A 31 -13.95 6.72 0.29
CA ALA A 31 -12.68 6.56 -0.41
C ALA A 31 -12.56 7.64 -1.49
N LEU A 32 -11.38 8.25 -1.60
CA LEU A 32 -11.11 9.27 -2.62
C LEU A 32 -10.93 8.69 -4.03
N HIS A 33 -10.77 7.37 -4.16
CA HIS A 33 -10.57 6.68 -5.43
C HIS A 33 -11.19 5.28 -5.45
N SER A 34 -11.53 4.82 -6.65
CA SER A 34 -11.92 3.44 -6.92
C SER A 34 -10.68 2.53 -7.05
N ALA A 35 -10.82 1.25 -6.69
CA ALA A 35 -9.81 0.18 -6.80
C ALA A 35 -8.61 0.19 -5.82
N PRO A 36 -8.83 0.06 -4.49
CA PRO A 36 -7.74 -0.30 -3.58
C PRO A 36 -7.15 -1.68 -3.94
N TYR A 37 -5.82 -1.80 -4.00
CA TYR A 37 -5.11 -3.00 -4.47
C TYR A 37 -4.20 -3.65 -3.43
N SER A 38 -3.73 -2.89 -2.45
CA SER A 38 -2.91 -3.42 -1.37
C SER A 38 -3.39 -2.82 -0.06
N LEU A 39 -3.45 -3.62 1.01
CA LEU A 39 -3.73 -3.18 2.36
C LEU A 39 -2.64 -3.73 3.27
N TYR A 40 -1.87 -2.85 3.92
CA TYR A 40 -0.82 -3.24 4.85
C TYR A 40 -1.02 -2.57 6.21
N LYS A 41 -0.80 -3.30 7.31
CA LYS A 41 -0.97 -2.79 8.68
C LYS A 41 0.36 -2.82 9.41
N VAL A 42 0.73 -1.70 10.03
CA VAL A 42 1.80 -1.63 11.03
C VAL A 42 1.27 -0.87 12.22
N ASN A 43 1.21 -1.52 13.39
CA ASN A 43 0.57 -0.97 14.59
C ASN A 43 -0.86 -0.50 14.27
N ASP A 44 -1.15 0.78 14.48
CA ASP A 44 -2.46 1.41 14.24
C ASP A 44 -2.54 2.10 12.86
N ILE A 45 -1.54 1.92 11.98
CA ILE A 45 -1.52 2.52 10.65
C ILE A 45 -1.91 1.48 9.60
N PHE A 46 -2.84 1.85 8.72
CA PHE A 46 -3.16 1.09 7.53
C PHE A 46 -2.67 1.86 6.29
N LEU A 47 -2.11 1.14 5.35
CA LEU A 47 -1.70 1.68 4.07
C LEU A 47 -2.57 1.07 3.01
N TYR A 48 -3.08 1.89 2.09
CA TYR A 48 -3.66 1.33 0.89
C TYR A 48 -3.16 2.00 -0.38
N LEU A 49 -2.78 1.14 -1.34
CA LEU A 49 -2.46 1.53 -2.70
C LEU A 49 -3.71 1.47 -3.56
N VAL A 50 -3.80 2.36 -4.53
CA VAL A 50 -4.76 2.24 -5.63
C VAL A 50 -4.06 1.51 -6.79
N HIS A 51 -4.77 0.58 -7.43
CA HIS A 51 -4.26 -0.37 -8.43
C HIS A 51 -3.58 0.29 -9.64
N TYR A 52 -2.55 -0.41 -10.16
CA TYR A 52 -1.98 -0.36 -11.52
C TYR A 52 -2.50 0.78 -12.39
N SER A 53 -2.05 2.01 -12.12
CA SER A 53 -2.17 3.07 -13.10
C SER A 53 -0.84 3.76 -13.25
N THR A 54 -0.53 4.12 -14.49
CA THR A 54 0.41 5.19 -14.76
C THR A 54 -0.05 6.41 -13.98
N ALA A 55 0.83 6.96 -13.16
CA ALA A 55 0.56 8.19 -12.42
C ALA A 55 -0.61 8.12 -11.39
N THR A 56 -0.73 7.06 -10.58
CA THR A 56 -1.71 7.04 -9.47
C THR A 56 -1.19 7.76 -8.22
N PRO A 57 -1.99 8.62 -7.57
CA PRO A 57 -1.68 9.08 -6.22
C PRO A 57 -1.69 7.89 -5.24
N ILE A 58 -0.70 7.85 -4.36
CA ILE A 58 -0.57 6.84 -3.31
C ILE A 58 -1.20 7.40 -2.03
N TYR A 59 -1.92 6.59 -1.24
CA TYR A 59 -2.61 7.06 -0.05
C TYR A 59 -2.16 6.35 1.23
N ILE A 60 -2.19 7.07 2.35
CA ILE A 60 -2.10 6.49 3.70
C ILE A 60 -3.44 6.65 4.39
N LEU A 61 -3.89 5.57 5.02
CA LEU A 61 -5.09 5.52 5.84
C LEU A 61 -4.69 5.30 7.31
N SER A 62 -4.49 6.39 8.05
CA SER A 62 -4.13 6.29 9.46
C SER A 62 -5.38 6.21 10.35
N TYR A 63 -5.38 5.27 11.29
CA TYR A 63 -6.31 5.26 12.40
C TYR A 63 -5.67 6.04 13.56
N ASN A 64 -6.33 7.10 14.03
CA ASN A 64 -6.02 7.61 15.35
C ASN A 64 -6.93 6.88 16.33
N ASN A 65 -6.41 6.49 17.50
CA ASN A 65 -7.09 5.68 18.53
C ASN A 65 -8.35 6.33 19.16
N SER A 66 -9.00 7.25 18.45
CA SER A 66 -10.22 7.97 18.80
C SER A 66 -11.36 7.71 17.80
N ASN A 67 -11.40 6.53 17.17
CA ASN A 67 -12.38 6.15 16.13
C ASN A 67 -12.38 7.05 14.88
N ASN A 68 -11.37 7.89 14.66
CA ASN A 68 -11.29 8.73 13.48
C ASN A 68 -10.22 8.21 12.51
N TRP A 69 -10.65 7.97 11.28
CA TRP A 69 -9.79 7.63 10.17
C TRP A 69 -9.42 8.88 9.41
N THR A 70 -8.14 9.05 9.12
CA THR A 70 -7.64 10.12 8.26
C THR A 70 -7.03 9.54 7.01
N LEU A 71 -7.39 10.15 5.89
CA LEU A 71 -6.86 9.82 4.57
C LEU A 71 -5.97 10.96 4.12
N ARG A 72 -4.71 10.66 3.79
CA ARG A 72 -3.79 11.63 3.20
C ARG A 72 -3.14 11.06 1.95
N ALA A 73 -3.02 11.89 0.93
CA ALA A 73 -2.18 11.58 -0.21
C ALA A 73 -0.72 11.59 0.23
N LEU A 74 0.06 10.66 -0.30
CA LEU A 74 1.52 10.71 -0.20
C LEU A 74 2.07 11.66 -1.24
N ASN A 75 2.92 12.56 -0.78
CA ASN A 75 3.74 13.40 -1.63
C ASN A 75 5.00 12.68 -2.13
N ALA A 76 5.15 11.38 -1.82
CA ALA A 76 6.24 10.54 -2.34
C ALA A 76 6.33 10.82 -3.81
N THR A 77 7.52 11.20 -4.28
CA THR A 77 7.76 11.64 -5.64
C THR A 77 7.10 10.61 -6.53
N LYS A 78 5.93 11.01 -7.03
CA LYS A 78 4.99 10.13 -7.70
C LYS A 78 5.81 9.39 -8.75
N PRO A 79 5.71 8.06 -8.86
CA PRO A 79 6.40 7.37 -9.93
C PRO A 79 6.15 8.13 -11.23
N ALA A 80 7.17 8.28 -12.06
CA ALA A 80 7.03 9.02 -13.31
C ALA A 80 5.83 8.45 -14.10
N ALA A 81 5.25 9.20 -15.03
CA ALA A 81 4.03 8.76 -15.69
C ALA A 81 4.16 7.37 -16.38
N SER A 82 5.37 6.90 -16.67
CA SER A 82 5.67 5.57 -17.20
C SER A 82 5.85 4.47 -16.15
N GLU A 83 5.88 4.81 -14.86
CA GLU A 83 6.17 3.93 -13.76
C GLU A 83 4.87 3.50 -13.07
N THR A 84 4.75 2.20 -12.79
CA THR A 84 3.58 1.63 -12.12
C THR A 84 3.97 1.17 -10.72
N SER A 85 3.35 1.76 -9.70
CA SER A 85 3.42 1.25 -8.33
C SER A 85 2.72 -0.10 -8.25
N ALA A 86 3.44 -1.14 -7.84
CA ALA A 86 2.89 -2.47 -7.71
C ALA A 86 2.35 -2.72 -6.29
N GLN A 87 3.21 -2.57 -5.28
CA GLN A 87 2.87 -2.84 -3.88
C GLN A 87 3.71 -1.99 -2.93
N MET A 88 3.30 -1.87 -1.66
CA MET A 88 4.05 -1.17 -0.63
C MET A 88 4.05 -1.91 0.70
N THR A 89 4.96 -1.50 1.58
CA THR A 89 5.02 -1.89 2.99
C THR A 89 5.59 -0.74 3.82
N ILE A 90 5.48 -0.83 5.15
CA ILE A 90 6.11 0.10 6.09
C ILE A 90 7.00 -0.69 7.03
N ASP A 91 8.12 -0.10 7.41
CA ASP A 91 8.99 -0.68 8.42
C ASP A 91 8.73 -0.15 9.84
N PRO A 92 9.35 -0.72 10.88
CA PRO A 92 9.14 -0.29 12.26
C PRO A 92 9.47 1.18 12.56
N TYR A 93 10.29 1.85 11.75
CA TYR A 93 10.59 3.29 11.88
C TYR A 93 9.58 4.17 11.14
N GLY A 94 8.54 3.58 10.54
CA GLY A 94 7.53 4.29 9.77
C GLY A 94 7.99 4.66 8.36
N ARG A 95 9.14 4.14 7.87
CA ARG A 95 9.61 4.39 6.50
C ARG A 95 8.72 3.62 5.52
N ILE A 96 8.41 4.25 4.39
CA ILE A 96 7.50 3.70 3.38
C ILE A 96 8.30 3.09 2.25
N TRP A 97 8.06 1.82 1.97
CA TRP A 97 8.75 1.05 0.94
C TRP A 97 7.79 0.79 -0.21
N LEU A 98 8.18 1.21 -1.41
CA LEU A 98 7.35 1.13 -2.61
C LEU A 98 8.06 0.26 -3.66
N ALA A 99 7.42 -0.84 -4.05
CA ALA A 99 7.81 -1.62 -5.21
C ALA A 99 7.19 -1.02 -6.48
N ILE A 100 8.02 -0.78 -7.48
CA ILE A 100 7.66 -0.13 -8.73
C ILE A 100 8.00 -1.10 -9.87
N HIS A 101 7.00 -1.50 -10.62
CA HIS A 101 7.10 -2.46 -11.71
C HIS A 101 8.11 -1.99 -12.76
N ASN A 102 9.18 -2.76 -13.00
CA ASN A 102 10.33 -2.44 -13.85
C ASN A 102 11.30 -1.36 -13.35
N PHE A 103 11.07 -0.77 -12.17
CA PHE A 103 11.93 0.32 -11.64
C PHE A 103 12.51 0.03 -10.25
N GLY A 104 12.09 -1.06 -9.60
CA GLY A 104 12.67 -1.55 -8.36
C GLY A 104 11.98 -1.05 -7.11
N VAL A 105 12.74 -0.79 -6.05
CA VAL A 105 12.21 -0.41 -4.74
C VAL A 105 12.69 0.97 -4.34
N ARG A 106 11.77 1.84 -3.90
CA ARG A 106 12.08 3.15 -3.32
C ARG A 106 11.64 3.18 -1.86
N VAL A 107 12.46 3.78 -1.01
CA VAL A 107 12.18 3.94 0.41
C VAL A 107 12.09 5.42 0.74
N PHE A 108 11.00 5.84 1.36
CA PHE A 108 10.75 7.21 1.77
C PHE A 108 10.66 7.32 3.30
N ASP A 109 10.82 8.54 3.81
CA ASP A 109 10.55 8.84 5.22
C ASP A 109 9.07 8.66 5.59
N SER A 110 8.73 8.81 6.86
CA SER A 110 7.37 8.61 7.37
C SER A 110 6.35 9.65 6.92
N THR A 111 6.82 10.77 6.37
CA THR A 111 5.98 11.77 5.70
C THR A 111 5.81 11.49 4.21
N ALA A 112 6.58 10.52 3.69
CA ALA A 112 6.76 10.26 2.28
C ALA A 112 7.22 11.48 1.47
N SER A 113 7.86 12.47 2.09
CA SER A 113 8.32 13.67 1.38
C SER A 113 9.79 13.58 0.97
N VAL A 114 10.56 12.68 1.58
CA VAL A 114 11.99 12.52 1.34
C VAL A 114 12.28 11.10 0.86
N LEU A 115 12.92 10.98 -0.30
CA LEU A 115 13.47 9.71 -0.79
C LEU A 115 14.76 9.40 0.00
N LEU A 116 14.75 8.31 0.76
CA LEU A 116 15.88 7.85 1.57
C LEU A 116 16.78 6.88 0.79
N TYR A 117 16.16 5.91 0.08
CA TYR A 117 16.88 4.88 -0.67
C TYR A 117 16.18 4.54 -1.99
N SER A 118 16.97 4.11 -2.96
CA SER A 118 16.49 3.60 -4.25
C SER A 118 17.31 2.40 -4.67
N TRP A 119 16.65 1.27 -4.91
CA TRP A 119 17.25 0.05 -5.45
C TRP A 119 16.68 -0.23 -6.83
N PRO A 120 17.43 0.05 -7.90
CA PRO A 120 16.97 -0.23 -9.24
C PRO A 120 16.93 -1.75 -9.46
N ILE A 121 15.74 -2.26 -9.80
CA ILE A 121 15.52 -3.66 -10.19
C ILE A 121 14.62 -3.63 -11.42
N SER A 122 15.19 -3.96 -12.57
CA SER A 122 14.52 -3.88 -13.87
C SER A 122 13.72 -5.16 -14.15
N THR A 123 12.71 -5.42 -13.33
CA THR A 123 11.85 -6.60 -13.49
C THR A 123 10.40 -6.31 -13.08
N GLY A 124 9.49 -7.21 -13.44
CA GLY A 124 8.06 -7.12 -13.18
C GLY A 124 7.69 -7.36 -11.72
N LEU A 125 8.14 -6.47 -10.84
CA LEU A 125 7.79 -6.53 -9.42
C LEU A 125 6.28 -6.41 -9.25
N GLY A 126 5.65 -7.46 -8.75
CA GLY A 126 4.22 -7.53 -8.44
C GLY A 126 3.93 -7.53 -6.95
N GLY A 127 4.95 -7.75 -6.11
CA GLY A 127 4.75 -7.68 -4.67
C GLY A 127 5.99 -7.47 -3.80
N ILE A 128 5.73 -7.04 -2.56
CA ILE A 128 6.74 -6.72 -1.55
C ILE A 128 6.29 -7.23 -0.18
N LEU A 129 7.22 -7.89 0.53
CA LEU A 129 7.09 -8.27 1.92
C LEU A 129 8.37 -7.86 2.65
N LEU A 130 8.22 -7.03 3.67
CA LEU A 130 9.30 -6.69 4.60
C LEU A 130 9.04 -7.37 5.93
N MET A 131 10.06 -8.07 6.42
CA MET A 131 10.04 -8.73 7.72
C MET A 131 10.60 -7.81 8.81
N ASP A 132 10.27 -8.08 10.07
CA ASP A 132 10.76 -7.29 11.22
C ASP A 132 12.29 -7.26 11.35
N ASN A 133 12.98 -8.26 10.79
CA ASN A 133 14.44 -8.34 10.76
C ASN A 133 15.08 -7.68 9.51
N TYR A 134 14.30 -6.87 8.78
CA TYR A 134 14.69 -6.21 7.54
C TYR A 134 15.03 -7.14 6.36
N GLU A 135 14.67 -8.42 6.43
CA GLU A 135 14.68 -9.24 5.22
C GLU A 135 13.54 -8.81 4.29
N LEU A 136 13.91 -8.54 3.04
CA LEU A 136 13.02 -8.07 1.99
C LEU A 136 12.79 -9.19 1.00
N PHE A 137 11.53 -9.51 0.76
CA PHE A 137 11.10 -10.43 -0.28
C PHE A 137 10.35 -9.67 -1.37
N LEU A 138 10.73 -9.88 -2.62
CA LEU A 138 10.11 -9.26 -3.78
C LEU A 138 9.57 -10.33 -4.72
N ALA A 139 8.28 -10.27 -5.03
CA ALA A 139 7.65 -11.13 -6.01
C ALA A 139 7.81 -10.52 -7.40
N ASP A 140 8.44 -11.28 -8.30
CA ASP A 140 8.63 -10.96 -9.71
C ASP A 140 7.59 -11.74 -10.51
N TYR A 141 6.50 -11.05 -10.83
CA TYR A 141 5.35 -11.58 -11.54
C TYR A 141 5.73 -12.01 -12.97
N ASP A 142 6.51 -11.19 -13.67
CA ASP A 142 6.88 -11.42 -15.07
C ASP A 142 7.79 -12.66 -15.25
N ASN A 143 8.63 -12.95 -14.26
CA ASN A 143 9.61 -14.05 -14.36
C ASN A 143 9.31 -15.24 -13.45
N ASN A 144 8.19 -15.22 -12.72
CA ASN A 144 7.80 -16.26 -11.78
C ASN A 144 8.91 -16.57 -10.74
N LYS A 145 9.43 -15.52 -10.09
CA LYS A 145 10.50 -15.62 -9.09
C LYS A 145 10.17 -14.85 -7.82
N ILE A 146 10.81 -15.25 -6.72
CA ILE A 146 10.86 -14.46 -5.50
C ILE A 146 12.33 -14.15 -5.22
N TYR A 147 12.67 -12.88 -5.13
CA TYR A 147 13.98 -12.44 -4.69
C TYR A 147 13.98 -12.24 -3.17
N ARG A 148 15.10 -12.60 -2.52
CA ARG A 148 15.35 -12.33 -1.10
C ARG A 148 16.56 -11.41 -0.99
N TYR A 149 16.39 -10.29 -0.31
CA TYR A 149 17.43 -9.32 -0.02
C TYR A 149 17.55 -9.09 1.49
N LYS A 150 18.75 -8.71 1.92
CA LYS A 150 19.02 -8.23 3.27
C LYS A 150 19.67 -6.85 3.18
N PRO A 151 18.89 -5.80 2.89
CA PRO A 151 19.41 -4.45 2.73
C PRO A 151 20.11 -3.98 4.01
N ASN A 152 21.27 -3.34 3.85
CA ASN A 152 21.98 -2.69 4.94
C ASN A 152 21.55 -1.23 5.01
N ILE A 153 20.58 -0.94 5.87
CA ILE A 153 19.93 0.36 6.02
C ILE A 153 19.83 0.66 7.51
N ASN A 154 20.37 1.80 7.90
CA ASN A 154 20.33 2.31 9.27
C ASN A 154 19.08 3.17 9.50
#